data_AF-A0A7Z9Y0A1-F1
#
_entry.id   AF-A0A7Z9Y0A1-F1
#
_cell.length_a   1.000
_cell.length_b   1.000
_cell.length_c   1.000
_cell.angle_alpha   90.00
_cell.angle_beta   90.00
_cell.angle_gamma   90.00
#
_symmetry.space_group_name_H-M   'P 1'
#
loop_
_entity.id
_entity.type
_entity.pdbx_description
1 polymer ?
#
loop_
_entity_poly.entity_id
_entity_poly.type
_entity_poly.pdbx_seq_one_letter_code
_entity_poly.pdbx_strand_id
1 'polypeptide(L)' 'MSTPRTIIDKIWDNHIVVDEPGSPAVLYIDLHLIHEVTSPQAFSGLRERGLTVH' A
#
# COMPACT_ATOMS: atom_id res chain seq x y z
N MET A 1 23.51 -10.60 -19.29
CA MET A 1 23.71 -9.33 -18.55
C MET A 1 22.37 -8.95 -17.95
N SER A 2 22.31 -8.56 -16.67
CA SER A 2 21.04 -8.14 -16.05
C SER A 2 20.63 -6.79 -16.61
N THR A 3 19.37 -6.65 -17.04
CA THR A 3 18.80 -5.36 -17.46
C THR A 3 18.92 -4.36 -16.31
N PRO A 4 19.52 -3.18 -16.53
CA PRO A 4 19.55 -2.13 -15.51
C PRO A 4 18.13 -1.78 -15.06
N ARG A 5 17.90 -1.73 -13.75
CA ARG A 5 16.62 -1.31 -13.13
C ARG A 5 16.75 0.07 -12.53
N THR A 6 15.70 0.88 -12.68
CA THR A 6 15.60 2.18 -12.03
C THR A 6 15.42 2.03 -10.51
N ILE A 7 15.53 3.12 -9.76
CA ILE A 7 15.21 3.10 -8.32
C ILE A 7 13.73 2.80 -8.07
N ILE A 8 12.85 3.26 -8.96
CA ILE A 8 11.40 3.03 -8.85
C ILE A 8 11.09 1.54 -9.04
N ASP A 9 11.67 0.88 -10.03
CA ASP A 9 11.47 -0.56 -10.26
C ASP A 9 11.91 -1.38 -9.04
N LYS A 10 13.06 -1.02 -8.46
CA LYS A 10 13.59 -1.72 -7.28
C LYS A 10 12.68 -1.56 -6.07
N ILE A 11 12.13 -0.36 -5.84
CA ILE A 11 11.20 -0.12 -4.75
C ILE A 11 9.89 -0.86 -5.02
N TRP A 12 9.33 -0.73 -6.21
CA TRP A 12 8.10 -1.40 -6.59
C TRP A 12 8.18 -2.91 -6.39
N ASP A 13 9.20 -3.56 -6.95
CA ASP A 13 9.42 -5.01 -6.86
C ASP A 13 9.54 -5.47 -5.39
N ASN A 14 10.15 -4.65 -4.53
CA ASN A 14 10.29 -4.97 -3.11
C ASN A 14 8.97 -4.89 -2.31
N HIS A 15 7.93 -4.21 -2.82
CA HIS A 15 6.66 -4.03 -2.11
C HIS A 15 5.53 -4.92 -2.65
N ILE A 16 5.75 -5.67 -3.73
CA ILE A 16 4.78 -6.64 -4.23
C ILE A 16 4.64 -7.78 -3.21
N VAL A 17 3.41 -8.02 -2.75
CA VAL A 17 3.04 -9.16 -1.92
C VAL A 17 2.49 -10.30 -2.78
N VAL A 18 1.67 -9.95 -3.78
CA VAL A 18 1.06 -10.90 -4.72
C VAL A 18 1.05 -10.28 -6.11
N ASP A 19 1.51 -11.04 -7.10
CA ASP A 19 1.43 -10.70 -8.51
C ASP A 19 0.72 -11.84 -9.26
N GLU A 20 -0.56 -11.64 -9.54
CA GLU A 20 -1.42 -12.63 -10.19
C GLU A 20 -1.71 -12.23 -11.64
N PRO A 21 -1.54 -13.14 -12.61
CA PRO A 21 -1.84 -12.86 -14.01
C PRO A 21 -3.28 -12.38 -14.20
N GLY A 22 -3.45 -11.21 -14.81
CA GLY A 22 -4.77 -10.62 -15.09
C GLY A 22 -5.34 -9.76 -13.97
N SER A 23 -4.62 -9.60 -12.86
CA SER A 23 -4.97 -8.71 -11.74
C SER A 23 -3.89 -7.64 -11.53
N PRO A 24 -4.24 -6.46 -10.99
CA PRO A 24 -3.24 -5.54 -10.48
C PRO A 24 -2.41 -6.19 -9.37
N ALA A 25 -1.12 -5.89 -9.32
CA ALA A 25 -0.25 -6.34 -8.23
C ALA A 25 -0.74 -5.79 -6.88
N VAL A 26 -0.69 -6.65 -5.86
CA VAL A 26 -0.99 -6.27 -4.47
C VAL A 26 0.28 -5.76 -3.82
N LEU A 27 0.24 -4.52 -3.33
CA LEU A 27 1.38 -3.89 -2.68
C LEU A 27 1.21 -3.83 -1.16
N TYR A 28 2.32 -4.02 -0.45
CA TYR A 28 2.44 -3.66 0.96
C TYR A 28 2.66 -2.16 1.10
N ILE A 29 1.96 -1.52 2.04
CA ILE A 29 2.08 -0.08 2.32
C ILE A 29 2.61 0.11 3.74
N ASP A 30 3.83 0.62 3.86
CA ASP A 30 4.51 0.79 5.15
C ASP A 30 3.96 1.94 6.00
N LEU A 31 3.47 3.00 5.35
CA LEU A 31 3.04 4.21 6.04
C LEU A 31 1.83 4.85 5.34
N HIS A 32 0.78 5.09 6.14
CA HIS A 32 -0.37 5.88 5.72
C HIS A 32 -0.32 7.24 6.42
N LEU A 33 -0.28 8.31 5.64
CA LEU A 33 -0.36 9.69 6.14
C LEU A 33 -1.71 10.28 5.74
N ILE A 34 -2.41 10.86 6.72
CA ILE A 34 -3.74 11.45 6.56
C ILE A 34 -3.77 12.86 7.13
N HIS A 35 -4.72 13.66 6.64
CA HIS A 35 -4.90 15.06 7.04
C HIS A 35 -6.25 15.23 7.74
N GLU A 36 -6.38 16.24 8.62
CA GLU A 36 -7.53 16.47 9.51
C GLU A 36 -8.91 16.46 8.81
N VAL A 37 -8.96 16.80 7.52
CA VAL A 37 -10.20 16.79 6.72
C VAL A 37 -10.63 15.37 6.31
N THR A 38 -9.69 14.46 6.06
CA THR A 38 -9.98 13.09 5.60
C THR A 38 -9.89 12.07 6.74
N SER A 39 -9.26 12.43 7.85
CA SER A 39 -9.08 11.56 9.02
C SER A 39 -10.39 11.03 9.62
N PRO A 40 -11.45 11.82 9.86
CA PRO A 40 -12.66 11.31 10.49
C PRO A 40 -13.31 10.17 9.70
N GLN A 41 -13.38 10.30 8.37
CA GLN A 41 -13.99 9.30 7.50
C GLN A 41 -13.14 8.03 7.41
N ALA A 42 -11.82 8.16 7.29
CA ALA A 42 -10.91 7.01 7.28
C ALA A 42 -11.01 6.19 8.58
N PHE A 43 -11.01 6.86 9.75
CA PHE A 43 -11.12 6.17 11.04
C PHE A 43 -12.52 5.59 11.30
N SER A 44 -13.59 6.18 10.76
CA SER A 44 -14.93 5.58 10.84
C SER A 44 -14.97 4.22 10.15
N GLY A 45 -14.42 4.12 8.94
CA GLY A 45 -14.36 2.84 8.22
C GLY A 45 -13.53 1.78 8.95
N LEU A 46 -12.45 2.17 9.64
CA LEU A 46 -11.68 1.24 10.47
C LEU A 46 -12.49 0.74 11.66
N ARG A 47 -13.21 1.62 12.36
CA ARG A 47 -14.07 1.25 13.50
C ARG A 47 -15.21 0.32 13.11
N GLU A 48 -15.88 0.59 11.99
CA GLU A 48 -16.96 -0.26 11.46
C GLU A 48 -16.46 -1.69 11.17
N ARG A 49 -15.20 -1.81 10.74
CA ARG A 49 -14.53 -3.09 10.49
C ARG A 49 -13.92 -3.73 11.74
N GLY A 50 -14.04 -3.09 12.91
CA GLY A 50 -13.44 -3.56 14.17
C GLY A 50 -11.92 -3.48 14.19
N LEU A 51 -11.31 -2.64 13.36
CA LEU A 51 -9.85 -2.49 13.26
C LEU A 51 -9.38 -1.35 14.16
N THR A 52 -8.30 -1.60 14.91
CA THR A 52 -7.64 -0.60 15.75
C THR A 52 -6.46 0.01 15.02
N VAL A 53 -6.19 1.28 15.31
CA VAL A 53 -4.95 1.97 14.91
C VAL A 53 -4.04 2.07 16.13
N HIS A 54 -2.72 1.99 15.91
CA HIS A 54 -1.72 2.14 16.95
C HIS A 54 -1.45 3.61 17.27
#